data_AF-A0A370LRX1-F1
#
_entry.id   AF-A0A370LRX1-F1
#
_cell.length_a   1.000
_cell.length_b   1.000
_cell.length_c   1.000
_cell.angle_alpha   90.00
_cell.angle_beta   90.00
_cell.angle_gamma   90.00
#
_symmetry.space_group_name_H-M   'P 1'
#
loop_
_entity.id
_entity.type
_entity.pdbx_description
1 polymer ?
#
loop_
_entity_poly.entity_id
_entity_poly.type
_entity_poly.pdbx_seq_one_letter_code
_entity_poly.pdbx_strand_id
1 'polypeptide(L)' 'MQVEYDKKNKQLVIRIPVNDPLEPSASRKTLVVASSHGNKVFNDVQFNGQPLTVGVNAYIKPAAAAA' A
#
# COMPACT_ATOMS: atom_id res chain seq x y z
N MET A 1 -2.66 -2.17 8.26
CA MET A 1 -1.36 -1.80 7.67
C MET A 1 -0.39 -1.57 8.81
N GLN A 2 0.77 -2.17 8.74
CA GLN A 2 1.89 -1.97 9.65
C GLN A 2 3.05 -1.39 8.86
N VAL A 3 3.78 -0.48 9.48
CA VAL A 3 4.94 0.19 8.88
C VAL A 3 6.10 0.06 9.85
N GLU A 4 7.26 -0.31 9.33
CA GLU A 4 8.50 -0.46 10.08
C GLU A 4 9.63 0.23 9.33
N TYR A 5 10.40 1.05 10.04
CA TYR A 5 11.60 1.66 9.50
C TYR A 5 12.84 0.87 9.94
N ASP A 6 13.34 0.02 9.05
CA ASP A 6 14.59 -0.71 9.25
C ASP A 6 15.78 0.21 8.96
N LYS A 7 16.30 0.81 10.03
CA LYS A 7 17.47 1.70 9.98
C LYS A 7 18.75 0.99 9.55
N LYS A 8 18.89 -0.31 9.86
CA LYS A 8 20.10 -1.08 9.58
C LYS A 8 20.27 -1.30 8.07
N ASN A 9 19.19 -1.71 7.42
CA ASN A 9 19.18 -1.94 5.97
C ASN A 9 18.74 -0.72 5.16
N LYS A 10 18.39 0.39 5.82
CA LYS A 10 17.85 1.61 5.22
C LYS A 10 16.59 1.34 4.39
N GLN A 11 15.67 0.55 4.93
CA GLN A 11 14.45 0.12 4.25
C GLN A 11 13.20 0.54 5.03
N LEU A 12 12.11 0.81 4.31
CA LEU A 12 10.77 0.96 4.89
C LEU A 12 9.96 -0.29 4.53
N VAL A 13 9.58 -1.06 5.54
CA VAL A 13 8.80 -2.29 5.36
C VAL A 13 7.33 -1.98 5.63
N ILE A 14 6.48 -2.21 4.64
CA ILE A 14 5.04 -1.94 4.71
C ILE A 14 4.31 -3.27 4.55
N ARG A 15 3.60 -3.69 5.61
CA ARG A 15 2.79 -4.93 5.61
C ARG A 15 1.32 -4.55 5.61
N ILE A 16 0.60 -4.96 4.58
CA ILE A 16 -0.82 -4.62 4.42
C ILE A 16 -1.59 -5.88 4.00
N PRO A 17 -2.84 -6.05 4.47
CA PRO A 17 -3.64 -7.20 4.09
C PRO A 17 -3.94 -7.17 2.59
N VAL A 18 -3.91 -8.34 1.98
CA VAL A 18 -4.33 -8.54 0.59
C VAL A 18 -5.84 -8.74 0.58
N ASN A 19 -6.52 -8.14 -0.40
CA ASN A 19 -7.93 -8.38 -0.66
C ASN A 19 -8.09 -9.78 -1.27
N ASP A 20 -8.92 -10.61 -0.65
CA ASP A 20 -9.32 -11.91 -1.18
C ASP A 20 -10.81 -12.14 -0.88
N PRO A 21 -11.70 -12.08 -1.89
CA PRO A 21 -11.41 -11.88 -3.31
C PRO A 21 -10.92 -10.45 -3.62
N LEU A 22 -10.25 -10.30 -4.76
CA LEU A 22 -9.82 -8.98 -5.24
C LEU A 22 -11.01 -8.05 -5.49
N GLU A 23 -10.88 -6.78 -5.13
CA GLU A 23 -11.95 -5.79 -5.29
C GLU A 23 -11.73 -4.94 -6.54
N PRO A 24 -12.75 -4.66 -7.37
CA PRO A 24 -12.63 -3.70 -8.45
C PRO A 24 -12.30 -2.30 -7.93
N SER A 25 -11.40 -1.59 -8.59
CA SER A 25 -11.17 -0.19 -8.28
C SER A 25 -12.40 0.66 -8.64
N ALA A 26 -12.49 1.87 -8.09
CA ALA A 26 -13.61 2.78 -8.34
C ALA A 26 -13.87 3.06 -9.84
N SER A 27 -12.80 3.11 -10.65
CA SER A 27 -12.90 3.27 -12.11
C SER A 27 -13.18 1.96 -12.86
N ARG A 28 -13.18 0.82 -12.16
CA ARG A 28 -13.31 -0.55 -12.67
C ARG A 28 -12.25 -0.97 -13.69
N LYS A 29 -11.16 -0.20 -13.81
CA LYS A 29 -10.05 -0.49 -14.73
C LYS A 29 -9.01 -1.45 -14.15
N THR A 30 -9.03 -1.66 -12.84
CA THR A 30 -8.04 -2.45 -12.11
C THR A 30 -8.72 -3.27 -11.01
N LEU A 31 -8.06 -4.35 -10.59
CA LEU A 31 -8.41 -5.09 -9.38
C LEU A 31 -7.40 -4.75 -8.30
N VAL A 32 -7.89 -4.28 -7.16
CA VAL A 32 -7.09 -3.90 -5.99
C VAL A 32 -6.63 -5.17 -5.29
N VAL A 33 -5.32 -5.36 -5.25
CA VAL A 33 -4.66 -6.43 -4.49
C VAL A 33 -4.52 -6.01 -3.05
N ALA A 34 -4.10 -4.77 -2.81
CA ALA A 34 -3.93 -4.25 -1.48
C ALA A 34 -3.96 -2.71 -1.53
N SER A 35 -4.64 -2.04 -0.60
CA SER A 35 -4.63 -0.58 -0.51
C SER A 35 -4.57 -0.06 0.92
N SER A 36 -3.85 1.05 1.12
CA SER A 36 -3.94 1.84 2.35
C SER A 36 -5.25 2.65 2.44
N HIS A 37 -6.03 2.72 1.36
CA HIS A 37 -7.25 3.51 1.22
C HIS A 37 -7.02 5.00 1.50
N GLY A 38 -5.91 5.52 0.98
CA GLY A 38 -5.45 6.90 1.19
C GLY A 38 -4.22 6.98 2.09
N ASN A 39 -3.85 8.20 2.45
CA ASN A 39 -2.69 8.47 3.28
C ASN A 39 -3.01 8.20 4.75
N LYS A 40 -2.11 7.50 5.44
CA LYS A 40 -2.20 7.25 6.89
C LYS A 40 -0.95 7.77 7.57
N VAL A 41 -1.14 8.48 8.68
CA VAL A 41 -0.06 9.00 9.52
C VAL A 41 0.28 7.95 10.59
N PHE A 42 1.57 7.64 10.75
CA PHE A 42 2.10 6.72 11.74
C PHE A 42 2.94 7.51 12.74
N ASN A 43 2.32 7.93 13.85
CA ASN A 43 2.98 8.74 14.88
C ASN A 43 4.15 8.01 15.56
N ASP A 44 4.05 6.69 15.67
CA ASP A 44 5.05 5.84 16.33
C ASP A 44 6.23 5.46 15.41
N VAL A 45 6.12 5.73 14.11
CA VAL A 45 7.19 5.49 13.14
C VAL A 45 7.73 6.83 12.68
N GLN A 46 8.94 7.16 13.14
CA GLN A 46 9.56 8.44 12.84
C GLN A 46 10.72 8.31 11.85
N PHE A 47 10.79 9.26 10.93
CA PHE A 47 11.95 9.50 10.08
C PHE A 47 12.45 10.92 10.32
N ASN A 48 13.72 11.08 10.69
CA ASN A 48 14.30 12.38 11.09
C ASN A 48 13.48 13.14 12.16
N GLY A 49 12.90 12.41 13.12
CA GLY A 49 12.12 13.00 14.22
C GLY A 49 10.72 13.47 13.82
N GLN A 50 10.25 13.17 12.60
CA GLN A 50 8.90 13.48 12.13
C GLN A 50 8.08 12.21 11.91
N PRO A 51 6.77 12.21 12.23
CA PRO A 51 5.86 11.12 11.89
C PRO A 51 5.85 10.80 10.40
N LEU A 52 5.87 9.52 10.06
CA LEU A 52 5.76 9.07 8.67
C LEU A 52 4.30 9.09 8.20
N THR A 53 4.07 9.69 7.03
CA THR A 53 2.81 9.52 6.29
C THR A 53 3.03 8.54 5.16
N VAL A 54 2.20 7.50 5.09
CA VAL A 54 2.33 6.42 4.10
C VAL A 54 1.01 6.24 3.35
N GLY A 55 1.09 6.23 2.03
CA GLY A 55 0.02 5.81 1.12
C GLY A 55 0.58 4.79 0.13
N VAL A 56 -0.07 3.63 0.00
CA VAL A 56 0.36 2.57 -0.91
C VAL A 56 -0.85 1.91 -1.56
N ASN A 57 -0.73 1.61 -2.85
CA ASN A 57 -1.71 0.85 -3.61
C ASN A 57 -0.98 -0.20 -4.43
N ALA A 58 -1.45 -1.44 -4.35
CA ALA A 58 -1.07 -2.54 -5.21
C ALA A 58 -2.33 -3.00 -5.96
N TYR A 59 -2.23 -3.07 -7.28
CA TYR A 59 -3.34 -3.49 -8.14
C TYR A 59 -2.80 -4.26 -9.34
N ILE A 60 -3.65 -5.14 -9.87
CA ILE A 60 -3.44 -5.75 -11.18
C ILE A 60 -4.35 -5.07 -12.19
N LYS A 61 -3.84 -4.89 -13.40
CA LYS A 61 -4.71 -4.64 -14.56
C LYS A 61 -5.23 -6.01 -14.99
N PRO A 62 -6.54 -6.18 -15.26
CA PRO A 62 -6.98 -7.33 -16.03
C PRO A 62 -6.09 -7.39 -17.27
N ALA A 63 -5.51 -8.56 -17.58
CA ALA A 63 -4.84 -8.74 -18.86
C ALA A 63 -5.82 -8.21 -19.92
N ALA A 64 -5.37 -7.29 -20.77
CA ALA A 64 -6.21 -6.74 -21.81
C ALA A 64 -6.94 -7.93 -22.44
N ALA A 65 -8.29 -7.92 -22.43
CA ALA A 65 -9.04 -8.91 -23.16
C ALA A 65 -8.39 -8.93 -24.54
N ALA A 66 -7.79 -10.07 -24.90
CA ALA A 66 -7.05 -10.20 -26.14
C ALA A 66 -7.97 -9.65 -27.25
N ALA A 67 -7.59 -8.48 -27.75
CA ALA A 67 -8.29 -7.79 -28.83
C ALA A 67 -7.68 -8.25 -30.14
#